data_AF-A0A7W0Y8C9-F1
#
_entry.id   AF-A0A7W0Y8C9-F1
#
_cell.length_a   1.000
_cell.length_b   1.000
_cell.length_c   1.000
_cell.angle_alpha   90.00
_cell.angle_beta   90.00
_cell.angle_gamma   90.00
#
_symmetry.space_group_name_H-M   'P 1'
#
loop_
_entity.id
_entity.type
_entity.pdbx_description
1 polymer ?
#
loop_
_entity_poly.entity_id
_entity_poly.type
_entity_poly.pdbx_seq_one_letter_code
_entity_poly.pdbx_strand_id
1 'polypeptide(L)'
;MRTLALVILLVAACGSKETSSAGPVGKVVDVRSHLKAEQAAKAPADDKATKHEYAVDVHGVKAKLVWRTFEDGANKLIVSYNWEVITPSPTITLEPMGALNPENAGTEAAVIERLIVRVRWHDNSSSTSTKYGEQSFSIDAAGVGKPV
;
A
#
# COMPACT_ATOMS: atom_id res chain seq x y z
N MET A 1 -19.11 -36.64 -35.65
CA MET A 1 -18.70 -35.33 -36.22
C MET A 1 -18.42 -34.39 -35.06
N ARG A 2 -17.19 -33.88 -34.96
CA ARG A 2 -16.75 -32.95 -33.91
C ARG A 2 -17.05 -31.52 -34.36
N THR A 3 -17.88 -30.79 -33.64
CA THR A 3 -18.10 -29.36 -33.89
C THR A 3 -17.14 -28.56 -32.99
N LEU A 4 -16.06 -28.05 -33.58
CA LEU A 4 -15.21 -27.03 -32.96
C LEU A 4 -15.97 -25.70 -33.01
N ALA A 5 -16.25 -25.10 -31.85
CA ALA A 5 -16.67 -23.70 -31.75
C ALA A 5 -15.41 -22.83 -31.61
N LEU A 6 -15.15 -22.04 -32.65
CA LEU A 6 -14.06 -21.08 -32.74
C LEU A 6 -14.38 -19.85 -31.88
N VAL A 7 -13.64 -19.66 -30.80
CA VAL A 7 -13.71 -18.46 -29.96
C VAL A 7 -12.95 -17.34 -30.67
N ILE A 8 -13.66 -16.30 -31.12
CA ILE A 8 -13.07 -15.07 -31.62
C ILE A 8 -12.81 -14.17 -30.40
N LEU A 9 -11.58 -14.16 -29.90
CA LEU A 9 -11.10 -13.14 -28.95
C LEU A 9 -10.82 -11.86 -29.75
N LEU A 10 -11.69 -10.87 -29.60
CA LEU A 10 -11.48 -9.52 -30.10
C LEU A 10 -10.42 -8.84 -29.20
N VAL A 11 -9.16 -8.83 -29.64
CA VAL A 11 -8.10 -8.04 -29.00
C VAL A 11 -8.25 -6.59 -29.47
N ALA A 12 -9.00 -5.79 -28.71
CA ALA A 12 -9.02 -4.34 -28.91
C ALA A 12 -7.66 -3.77 -28.44
N ALA A 13 -6.79 -3.48 -29.40
CA ALA A 13 -5.63 -2.64 -29.20
C ALA A 13 -6.10 -1.19 -28.95
N CYS A 14 -6.38 -0.86 -27.69
CA CYS A 14 -6.57 0.52 -27.24
C CYS A 14 -5.24 1.03 -26.67
N GLY A 15 -4.80 2.21 -27.12
CA GLY A 15 -3.58 2.87 -26.66
C GLY A 15 -3.51 2.89 -25.13
N SER A 16 -2.41 2.37 -24.59
CA SER A 16 -2.20 2.22 -23.15
C SER A 16 -2.01 3.59 -22.50
N LYS A 17 -3.11 4.25 -22.14
CA LYS A 17 -3.06 5.22 -21.04
C LYS A 17 -2.67 4.43 -19.79
N GLU A 18 -1.76 4.98 -18.99
CA GLU A 18 -1.33 4.34 -17.74
C GLU A 18 -2.55 4.16 -16.82
N THR A 19 -2.82 2.92 -16.43
CA THR A 19 -3.93 2.53 -15.57
C THR A 19 -3.40 1.98 -14.25
N SER A 20 -4.18 2.14 -13.18
CA SER A 20 -3.92 1.39 -11.95
C SER A 20 -4.41 -0.04 -12.14
N SER A 21 -3.51 -0.96 -12.49
CA SER A 21 -3.82 -2.39 -12.51
C SER A 21 -4.12 -2.90 -11.09
N ALA A 22 -4.95 -3.94 -10.98
CA ALA A 22 -5.15 -4.62 -9.71
C ALA A 22 -3.83 -5.19 -9.19
N GLY A 23 -3.65 -5.17 -7.87
CA GLY A 23 -2.45 -5.67 -7.20
C GLY A 23 -1.59 -4.58 -6.57
N PRO A 24 -0.32 -4.88 -6.27
CA PRO A 24 0.52 -4.03 -5.42
C PRO A 24 0.83 -2.70 -6.10
N VAL A 25 0.76 -1.62 -5.33
CA VAL A 25 1.23 -0.30 -5.76
C VAL A 25 2.65 -0.12 -5.26
N GLY A 26 3.61 -0.28 -6.17
CA GLY A 26 5.04 -0.25 -5.84
C GLY A 26 5.51 -1.48 -5.04
N LYS A 27 6.63 -1.32 -4.35
CA LYS A 27 7.24 -2.38 -3.52
C LYS A 27 6.72 -2.29 -2.09
N VAL A 28 6.71 -3.43 -1.40
CA VAL A 28 6.54 -3.46 0.05
C VAL A 28 7.66 -2.65 0.70
N VAL A 29 7.28 -1.77 1.63
CA VAL A 29 8.23 -0.98 2.40
C VAL A 29 8.50 -1.72 3.70
N ASP A 30 9.74 -2.19 3.86
CA ASP A 30 10.24 -2.75 5.11
C ASP A 30 10.75 -1.61 6.01
N VAL A 31 10.25 -1.57 7.25
CA VAL A 31 10.65 -0.57 8.25
C VAL A 31 11.44 -1.18 9.42
N ARG A 32 11.84 -2.45 9.34
CA ARG A 32 12.62 -3.14 10.40
C ARG A 32 13.96 -2.48 10.69
N SER A 33 14.56 -1.80 9.70
CA SER A 33 15.80 -1.03 9.87
C SER A 33 15.67 0.15 10.83
N HIS A 34 14.44 0.56 11.15
CA HIS A 34 14.14 1.64 12.09
C HIS A 34 13.84 1.14 13.51
N LEU A 35 13.80 -0.18 13.72
CA LEU A 35 13.64 -0.80 15.04
C LEU A 35 14.94 -0.73 15.84
N LYS A 36 14.84 -0.84 17.17
CA LYS A 36 16.03 -1.11 18.01
C LYS A 36 16.64 -2.45 17.59
N ALA A 37 17.97 -2.58 17.67
CA ALA A 37 18.68 -3.78 17.24
C ALA A 37 18.13 -5.08 17.87
N GLU A 38 17.79 -5.04 19.16
CA GLU A 38 17.21 -6.17 19.89
C GLU A 38 15.82 -6.58 19.37
N GLN A 39 15.01 -5.61 18.95
CA GLN A 39 13.69 -5.83 18.36
C GLN A 39 13.83 -6.34 16.92
N ALA A 40 14.72 -5.73 16.15
CA ALA A 40 15.01 -6.15 14.77
C ALA A 40 15.49 -7.61 14.71
N ALA A 41 16.30 -8.05 15.68
CA ALA A 41 16.79 -9.43 15.77
C ALA A 41 15.67 -10.47 16.03
N LYS A 42 14.55 -10.05 16.62
CA LYS A 42 13.38 -10.89 16.88
C LYS A 42 12.27 -10.73 15.83
N ALA A 43 12.33 -9.67 15.03
CA ALA A 43 11.29 -9.34 14.08
C ALA A 43 11.11 -10.49 13.08
N PRO A 44 9.91 -11.05 12.95
CA PRO A 44 9.67 -12.16 12.03
C PRO A 44 9.76 -11.69 10.58
N ALA A 45 9.93 -12.63 9.66
CA ALA A 45 9.70 -12.38 8.24
C ALA A 45 8.26 -11.93 7.97
N ASP A 46 8.03 -11.21 6.87
CA ASP A 46 6.73 -10.61 6.52
C ASP A 46 5.59 -11.63 6.39
N ASP A 47 5.89 -12.85 5.95
CA ASP A 47 4.90 -13.93 5.81
C ASP A 47 4.48 -14.54 7.16
N LYS A 48 5.22 -14.24 8.23
CA LYS A 48 4.94 -14.68 9.61
C LYS A 48 4.44 -13.56 10.52
N ALA A 49 4.54 -12.31 10.08
CA ALA A 49 4.02 -11.16 10.82
C ALA A 49 2.48 -11.09 10.76
N THR A 50 1.87 -10.48 11.78
CA THR A 50 0.42 -10.27 11.83
C THR A 50 0.02 -9.25 10.78
N LYS A 51 -0.89 -9.61 9.89
CA LYS A 51 -1.37 -8.76 8.80
C LYS A 51 -2.61 -7.96 9.21
N HIS A 52 -2.60 -6.68 8.88
CA HIS A 52 -3.73 -5.77 8.99
C HIS A 52 -4.04 -5.15 7.63
N GLU A 53 -5.30 -4.79 7.41
CA GLU A 53 -5.76 -4.16 6.17
C GLU A 53 -6.76 -3.05 6.48
N TYR A 54 -6.69 -1.97 5.70
CA TYR A 54 -7.64 -0.87 5.75
C TYR A 54 -8.07 -0.52 4.33
N ALA A 55 -9.36 -0.71 4.04
CA ALA A 55 -9.92 -0.38 2.73
C ALA A 55 -10.03 1.14 2.57
N VAL A 56 -9.66 1.65 1.40
CA VAL A 56 -9.66 3.08 1.08
C VAL A 56 -10.25 3.35 -0.30
N ASP A 57 -10.77 4.56 -0.46
CA ASP A 57 -11.11 5.14 -1.77
C ASP A 57 -10.15 6.30 -2.06
N VAL A 58 -9.27 6.09 -3.03
CA VAL A 58 -8.29 7.09 -3.45
C VAL A 58 -8.73 7.64 -4.80
N HIS A 59 -9.48 8.75 -4.77
CA HIS A 59 -9.97 9.43 -5.98
C HIS A 59 -10.75 8.49 -6.92
N GLY A 60 -11.65 7.67 -6.36
CA GLY A 60 -12.46 6.69 -7.09
C GLY A 60 -11.80 5.33 -7.29
N VAL A 61 -10.51 5.19 -6.97
CA VAL A 61 -9.80 3.88 -6.98
C VAL A 61 -10.07 3.18 -5.66
N LYS A 62 -10.70 1.99 -5.71
CA LYS A 62 -10.81 1.14 -4.52
C LYS A 62 -9.48 0.44 -4.30
N ALA A 63 -8.83 0.79 -3.20
CA ALA A 63 -7.55 0.22 -2.81
C ALA A 63 -7.61 -0.21 -1.33
N LYS A 64 -6.51 -0.77 -0.85
CA LYS A 64 -6.28 -1.00 0.57
C LYS A 64 -4.85 -0.66 0.93
N LEU A 65 -4.70 -0.21 2.15
CA LEU A 65 -3.43 -0.16 2.86
C LEU A 65 -3.29 -1.46 3.63
N VAL A 66 -2.17 -2.14 3.45
CA VAL A 66 -1.81 -3.36 4.16
C VAL A 66 -0.58 -3.06 5.00
N TRP A 67 -0.58 -3.45 6.26
CA TRP A 67 0.61 -3.36 7.10
C TRP A 67 0.74 -4.59 7.97
N ARG A 68 1.96 -4.80 8.45
CA ARG A 68 2.29 -5.96 9.25
C ARG A 68 2.91 -5.56 10.56
N THR A 69 2.59 -6.33 11.59
CA THR A 69 3.05 -6.09 12.95
C THR A 69 3.63 -7.34 13.58
N PHE A 70 4.43 -7.14 14.62
CA PHE A 70 4.81 -8.21 15.55
C PHE A 70 4.82 -7.68 16.99
N GLU A 71 4.80 -8.60 17.94
CA GLU A 71 4.84 -8.28 19.37
C GLU A 71 6.22 -8.65 19.94
N ASP A 72 6.80 -7.75 20.75
CA ASP A 72 8.02 -8.00 21.54
C ASP A 72 7.76 -7.58 22.99
N GLY A 73 7.34 -8.55 23.81
CA GLY A 73 6.89 -8.31 25.17
C GLY A 73 5.63 -7.45 25.20
N ALA A 74 5.72 -6.27 25.82
CA ALA A 74 4.62 -5.32 25.90
C ALA A 74 4.49 -4.43 24.65
N ASN A 75 5.47 -4.45 23.75
CA ASN A 75 5.50 -3.56 22.58
C ASN A 75 4.81 -4.23 21.39
N LYS A 76 4.06 -3.43 20.62
CA LYS A 76 3.56 -3.83 19.29
C LYS A 76 4.22 -2.98 18.23
N LEU A 77 4.75 -3.59 17.19
CA LEU A 77 5.64 -2.92 16.26
C LEU A 77 5.19 -3.14 14.83
N ILE A 78 5.10 -2.08 14.03
CA ILE A 78 4.95 -2.17 12.58
C ILE A 78 6.30 -2.56 11.96
N VAL A 79 6.28 -3.53 11.05
CA VAL A 79 7.48 -4.04 10.37
C VAL A 79 7.46 -3.81 8.87
N SER A 80 6.28 -3.73 8.27
CA SER A 80 6.15 -3.37 6.86
C SER A 80 4.78 -2.78 6.55
N TYR A 81 4.71 -2.10 5.41
CA TYR A 81 3.45 -1.66 4.82
C TYR A 81 3.52 -1.64 3.29
N ASN A 82 2.36 -1.74 2.66
CA ASN A 82 2.20 -1.65 1.21
C ASN A 82 0.78 -1.22 0.84
N TRP A 83 0.66 -0.69 -0.37
CA TRP A 83 -0.63 -0.36 -0.98
C TRP A 83 -1.03 -1.45 -1.98
N GLU A 84 -2.32 -1.69 -2.15
CA GLU A 84 -2.85 -2.64 -3.12
C GLU A 84 -4.14 -2.10 -3.75
N VAL A 85 -4.18 -2.05 -5.08
CA VAL A 85 -5.40 -1.73 -5.84
C VAL A 85 -6.29 -2.96 -5.89
N ILE A 86 -7.54 -2.79 -5.45
CA ILE A 86 -8.57 -3.85 -5.48
C ILE A 86 -9.38 -3.72 -6.77
N THR A 87 -9.85 -2.51 -7.08
CA THR A 87 -10.60 -2.22 -8.30
C THR A 87 -9.79 -1.28 -9.18
N PRO A 88 -9.32 -1.75 -10.36
CA PRO A 88 -8.57 -0.93 -11.30
C PRO A 88 -9.33 0.32 -11.74
N SER A 89 -8.59 1.39 -12.02
CA SER A 89 -9.12 2.56 -12.73
C SER A 89 -8.44 2.74 -14.09
N PRO A 90 -9.21 3.01 -15.16
CA PRO A 90 -8.67 3.20 -16.50
C PRO A 90 -7.94 4.54 -16.70
N THR A 91 -8.07 5.48 -15.77
CA THR A 91 -7.50 6.83 -15.91
C THR A 91 -6.72 7.29 -14.70
N ILE A 92 -6.79 6.58 -13.57
CA ILE A 92 -6.07 6.97 -12.36
C ILE A 92 -4.89 6.02 -12.15
N THR A 93 -3.72 6.55 -11.83
CA THR A 93 -2.59 5.76 -11.30
C THR A 93 -2.34 6.14 -9.84
N LEU A 94 -1.84 5.18 -9.06
CA LEU A 94 -1.47 5.39 -7.66
C LEU A 94 0.05 5.28 -7.52
N GLU A 95 0.62 6.13 -6.66
CA GLU A 95 2.05 6.19 -6.36
C GLU A 95 2.24 6.22 -4.83
N PRO A 96 2.97 5.27 -4.22
CA PRO A 96 3.25 5.30 -2.80
C PRO A 96 4.27 6.40 -2.49
N MET A 97 3.94 7.28 -1.54
CA MET A 97 4.76 8.45 -1.20
C MET A 97 5.62 8.24 0.07
N GLY A 98 5.71 7.00 0.54
CA GLY A 98 6.34 6.62 1.80
C GLY A 98 5.54 7.07 3.03
N ALA A 99 6.19 6.99 4.19
CA ALA A 99 5.63 7.40 5.46
C ALA A 99 6.19 8.77 5.90
N LEU A 100 5.31 9.66 6.32
CA LEU A 100 5.65 10.74 7.23
C LEU A 100 5.80 10.13 8.63
N ASN A 101 6.85 10.54 9.33
CA ASN A 101 7.07 10.24 10.73
C ASN A 101 7.32 8.76 11.05
N PRO A 102 8.48 8.19 10.68
CA PRO A 102 9.23 7.41 11.65
C PRO A 102 9.93 8.40 12.62
N GLU A 103 9.22 9.41 13.16
CA GLU A 103 9.77 10.59 13.88
C GLU A 103 10.53 10.22 15.18
N ASN A 104 10.59 8.93 15.49
CA ASN A 104 11.22 8.38 16.67
C ASN A 104 12.03 7.10 16.36
N ALA A 105 12.36 6.85 15.10
CA ALA A 105 13.25 5.75 14.72
C ALA A 105 14.55 5.82 15.54
N GLY A 106 14.79 4.81 16.38
CA GLY A 106 15.99 4.69 17.20
C GLY A 106 15.99 5.41 18.55
N THR A 107 14.89 6.05 18.99
CA THR A 107 14.77 6.58 20.37
C THR A 107 14.01 5.62 21.28
N GLU A 108 14.21 5.69 22.61
CA GLU A 108 13.43 4.86 23.54
C GLU A 108 11.91 5.12 23.48
N ALA A 109 11.51 6.26 22.90
CA ALA A 109 10.15 6.79 22.94
C ALA A 109 9.29 6.53 21.69
N ALA A 110 9.84 6.03 20.56
CA ALA A 110 8.97 5.28 19.63
C ALA A 110 9.64 4.14 18.88
N VAL A 111 9.41 2.97 19.48
CA VAL A 111 8.60 1.91 18.89
C VAL A 111 7.80 2.40 17.66
N ILE A 112 7.97 1.79 16.49
CA ILE A 112 7.19 2.07 15.26
C ILE A 112 5.74 1.57 15.47
N GLU A 113 5.06 2.14 16.44
CA GLU A 113 3.70 1.83 16.83
C GLU A 113 2.70 2.56 15.96
N ARG A 114 3.11 3.65 15.30
CA ARG A 114 2.26 4.45 14.42
C ARG A 114 3.06 5.02 13.27
N LEU A 115 2.46 5.04 12.08
CA LEU A 115 2.99 5.68 10.89
C LEU A 115 1.90 6.51 10.21
N ILE A 116 2.28 7.63 9.60
CA ILE A 116 1.42 8.34 8.66
C ILE A 116 1.90 7.96 7.26
N VAL A 117 1.20 7.07 6.57
CA VAL A 117 1.56 6.67 5.20
C VAL A 117 0.81 7.51 4.18
N ARG A 118 1.42 7.71 3.02
CA ARG A 118 0.87 8.54 1.96
C ARG A 118 0.77 7.80 0.65
N VAL A 119 -0.25 8.16 -0.12
CA VAL A 119 -0.44 7.75 -1.51
C VAL A 119 -0.81 8.97 -2.33
N ARG A 120 -0.16 9.11 -3.48
CA ARG A 120 -0.50 10.09 -4.50
C ARG A 120 -1.34 9.41 -5.58
N TRP A 121 -2.36 10.11 -6.05
CA TRP A 121 -3.08 9.73 -7.26
C TRP A 121 -2.73 10.70 -8.38
N HIS A 122 -2.67 10.18 -9.60
CA HIS A 122 -2.54 10.97 -10.83
C HIS A 122 -3.75 10.67 -11.71
N ASP A 123 -4.45 11.71 -12.15
CA ASP A 123 -5.56 11.62 -13.11
C ASP A 123 -5.06 11.92 -14.52
N ASN A 124 -5.02 10.84 -15.32
CA ASN A 124 -4.57 10.79 -16.70
C ASN A 124 -5.74 10.83 -17.69
N SER A 125 -6.94 11.22 -17.24
CA SER A 125 -8.13 11.32 -18.11
C SER A 125 -7.93 12.36 -19.22
N SER A 126 -7.23 13.47 -18.91
CA SER A 126 -6.92 14.57 -19.82
C SER A 126 -5.49 14.48 -20.37
N SER A 127 -5.31 14.71 -21.68
CA SER A 127 -3.99 14.79 -22.32
C SER A 127 -3.32 16.17 -22.19
N THR A 128 -4.05 17.18 -21.71
CA THR A 128 -3.59 18.58 -21.69
C THR A 128 -3.48 19.16 -20.28
N SER A 129 -3.85 18.39 -19.25
CA SER A 129 -3.77 18.81 -17.86
C SER A 129 -3.47 17.63 -16.96
N THR A 130 -2.34 17.65 -16.28
CA THR A 130 -2.05 16.70 -15.20
C THR A 130 -2.74 17.16 -13.93
N LYS A 131 -3.64 16.35 -13.40
CA LYS A 131 -4.20 16.54 -12.06
C LYS A 131 -3.64 15.46 -11.15
N TYR A 132 -3.16 15.86 -9.99
CA TYR A 132 -2.71 14.93 -8.97
C TYR A 132 -3.12 15.44 -7.60
N GLY A 133 -3.13 14.53 -6.63
CA GLY A 133 -3.35 14.87 -5.23
C GLY A 133 -2.81 13.78 -4.33
N GLU A 134 -2.71 14.11 -3.05
CA GLU A 134 -2.17 13.21 -2.03
C GLU A 134 -3.22 12.94 -0.97
N GLN A 135 -3.25 11.71 -0.47
CA GLN A 135 -4.01 11.33 0.71
C GLN A 135 -3.07 10.72 1.74
N SER A 136 -3.33 11.06 3.01
CA SER A 136 -2.55 10.59 4.15
C SER A 136 -3.42 9.71 5.04
N PHE A 137 -2.83 8.66 5.58
CA PHE A 137 -3.50 7.71 6.45
C PHE A 137 -2.62 7.40 7.65
N SER A 138 -3.20 7.47 8.85
CA SER A 138 -2.56 7.01 10.08
C SER A 138 -2.84 5.52 10.24
N ILE A 139 -1.79 4.72 10.43
CA ILE A 139 -1.88 3.32 10.84
C ILE A 139 -1.16 3.11 12.16
N ASP A 140 -1.64 2.18 12.98
CA ASP A 140 -0.95 1.78 14.20
C ASP A 140 -0.78 0.26 14.35
N ALA A 141 0.09 -0.12 15.29
CA ALA A 141 0.43 -1.50 15.58
C ALA A 141 -0.70 -2.27 16.29
N ALA A 142 -1.77 -1.58 16.71
CA ALA A 142 -2.98 -2.21 17.20
C ALA A 142 -3.92 -2.66 16.07
N GLY A 143 -3.59 -2.34 14.81
CA GLY A 143 -4.40 -2.70 13.65
C GLY A 143 -5.45 -1.65 13.28
N VAL A 144 -5.32 -0.41 13.77
CA VAL A 144 -6.22 0.69 13.41
C VAL A 144 -5.62 1.48 12.24
N GLY A 145 -6.40 1.64 11.18
CA GLY A 145 -6.13 2.54 10.05
C GLY A 145 -7.21 3.60 9.91
N LYS A 146 -6.84 4.85 9.60
CA LYS A 146 -7.79 5.96 9.37
C LYS A 146 -7.19 7.07 8.49
N PRO A 147 -8.02 7.85 7.76
CA PRO A 147 -7.55 9.07 7.10
C PRO A 147 -7.07 10.10 8.12
N VAL A 148 -6.16 10.98 7.67
CA VAL A 148 -5.63 12.14 8.42
C VAL A 148 -6.19 13.42 7.85
#